data_AF-A0A2N0U1J8-F1
#
_entry.id   AF-A0A2N0U1J8-F1
#
_cell.length_a   1.000
_cell.length_b   1.000
_cell.length_c   1.000
_cell.angle_alpha   90.00
_cell.angle_beta   90.00
_cell.angle_gamma   90.00
#
_symmetry.space_group_name_H-M   'P 1'
#
loop_
_entity.id
_entity.type
_entity.pdbx_description
1 polymer ?
#
loop_
_entity_poly.entity_id
_entity_poly.type
_entity_poly.pdbx_seq_one_letter_code
_entity_poly.pdbx_strand_id
1 'polypeptide(L)'
;MNHQFRFEQRWKRDYIEDSPFKLSHRFRYKLTAYYPLNNYKLINNTLFLSFYEEIFVQAGKSITYDYLEDNRMFLGLGYILNENIQVQVGYMWTFRYKEGPNSFEHRHIPRVSVYHNLDFHRRRIEKQKEKIQVLENEF
;
A
#
# COMPACT_ATOMS: atom_id res chain seq x y z
N MET A 1 -12.43 4.01 -6.86
CA MET A 1 -11.82 4.47 -5.59
C MET A 1 -11.79 3.28 -4.63
N ASN A 2 -10.81 3.22 -3.73
CA ASN A 2 -10.61 2.13 -2.78
C ASN A 2 -10.47 2.70 -1.37
N HIS A 3 -11.18 2.11 -0.42
CA HIS A 3 -11.15 2.46 0.99
C HIS A 3 -10.65 1.27 1.80
N GLN A 4 -9.69 1.49 2.70
CA GLN A 4 -9.18 0.46 3.60
C GLN A 4 -9.19 0.96 5.04
N PHE A 5 -9.87 0.20 5.88
CA PHE A 5 -9.83 0.37 7.33
C PHE A 5 -8.98 -0.76 7.92
N ARG A 6 -8.12 -0.42 8.89
CA ARG A 6 -7.37 -1.42 9.65
C ARG A 6 -7.39 -1.04 11.12
N PHE A 7 -7.70 -2.04 11.94
CA PHE A 7 -7.52 -2.00 13.38
C PHE A 7 -6.37 -2.94 13.75
N GLU A 8 -5.48 -2.47 14.63
CA GLU A 8 -4.29 -3.19 15.05
C GLU A 8 -4.10 -3.02 16.55
N GLN A 9 -3.82 -4.13 17.24
CA GLN A 9 -3.40 -4.14 18.63
C GLN A 9 -1.90 -4.42 18.67
N ARG A 10 -1.12 -3.56 19.32
CA ARG A 10 0.34 -3.60 19.36
C ARG A 10 0.81 -3.80 20.78
N TRP A 11 1.54 -4.88 21.00
CA TRP A 11 2.28 -5.16 22.23
C TRP A 11 3.75 -4.86 21.97
N LYS A 12 4.27 -3.81 22.61
CA LYS A 12 5.68 -3.43 22.50
C LYS A 12 6.36 -3.58 23.85
N ARG A 13 7.64 -3.92 23.85
CA ARG A 13 8.49 -3.99 25.04
C ARG A 13 9.85 -3.44 24.67
N ASP A 14 10.50 -2.74 25.59
CA ASP A 14 11.86 -2.25 25.39
C ASP A 14 12.85 -3.42 25.55
N TYR A 15 14.08 -3.26 25.04
CA TYR A 15 15.12 -4.32 25.07
C TYR A 15 15.81 -4.46 26.43
N ILE A 16 15.30 -3.79 27.46
CA ILE A 16 15.82 -3.81 28.83
C ILE A 16 15.16 -4.96 29.59
N GLU A 17 15.93 -5.65 30.42
CA GLU A 17 15.44 -6.69 31.32
C GLU A 17 14.30 -6.14 32.20
N ASP A 18 13.26 -6.93 32.43
CA ASP A 18 12.04 -6.56 33.18
C ASP A 18 11.22 -5.36 32.66
N SER A 19 11.43 -4.90 31.42
CA SER A 19 10.55 -3.89 30.84
C SER A 19 9.08 -4.37 30.76
N PRO A 20 8.10 -3.57 31.22
CA PRO A 20 6.70 -3.93 31.10
C PRO A 20 6.23 -3.88 29.64
N PHE A 21 5.23 -4.69 29.30
CA PHE A 21 4.57 -4.61 28.00
C PHE A 21 3.71 -3.36 27.91
N LYS A 22 3.91 -2.59 26.85
CA LYS A 22 3.11 -1.42 26.49
C LYS A 22 2.08 -1.83 25.44
N LEU A 23 0.82 -1.83 25.85
CA LEU A 23 -0.29 -2.03 24.94
C LEU A 23 -0.69 -0.71 24.28
N SER A 24 -0.87 -0.74 22.97
CA SER A 24 -1.43 0.35 22.18
C SER A 24 -2.36 -0.20 21.10
N HIS A 25 -3.33 0.60 20.71
CA HIS A 25 -4.25 0.33 19.60
C HIS A 25 -3.95 1.32 18.49
N ARG A 26 -4.01 0.87 17.24
CA ARG A 26 -3.84 1.72 16.06
C ARG A 26 -4.98 1.52 15.09
N PHE A 27 -5.57 2.63 14.69
CA PHE A 27 -6.58 2.74 13.66
C PHE A 27 -5.95 3.39 12.45
N ARG A 28 -6.19 2.81 11.28
CA ARG A 28 -5.70 3.34 10.02
C ARG A 28 -6.82 3.40 9.02
N TYR A 29 -6.97 4.56 8.40
CA TYR A 29 -7.83 4.75 7.24
C TYR A 29 -6.97 5.12 6.05
N LYS A 30 -7.18 4.43 4.93
CA LYS A 30 -6.53 4.73 3.65
C LYS A 30 -7.57 4.90 2.56
N LEU A 31 -7.54 6.04 1.90
CA LEU A 31 -8.24 6.33 0.66
C LEU A 31 -7.25 6.24 -0.50
N THR A 32 -7.61 5.54 -1.57
CA THR A 32 -6.82 5.51 -2.81
C THR A 32 -7.71 5.75 -4.01
N ALA A 33 -7.29 6.68 -4.85
CA ALA A 33 -7.98 7.07 -6.08
C ALA A 33 -7.02 7.04 -7.26
N TYR A 34 -7.56 6.61 -8.40
CA TYR A 34 -6.88 6.61 -9.68
C TYR A 34 -7.79 7.26 -10.71
N TYR A 35 -7.26 8.20 -11.48
CA TYR A 35 -8.02 8.88 -12.53
C TYR A 35 -7.27 8.72 -13.86
N PRO A 36 -7.85 8.02 -14.85
CA PRO A 36 -7.20 7.84 -16.15
C PRO A 36 -7.17 9.18 -16.90
N LEU A 37 -6.02 9.54 -17.46
CA LEU A 37 -5.79 10.83 -18.12
C LEU A 37 -5.93 10.74 -19.64
N ASN A 38 -5.53 9.62 -20.24
CA ASN A 38 -5.54 9.42 -21.69
C ASN A 38 -6.57 8.40 -22.18
N ASN A 39 -7.29 7.74 -21.26
CA ASN A 39 -8.28 6.72 -21.56
C ASN A 39 -9.53 6.90 -20.69
N TYR A 40 -10.64 6.30 -21.11
CA TYR A 40 -11.89 6.28 -20.34
C TYR A 40 -11.89 5.24 -19.20
N LYS A 41 -10.96 4.28 -19.25
CA LYS A 41 -10.77 3.20 -18.25
C LYS A 41 -9.29 2.97 -18.01
N LEU A 42 -8.96 2.35 -16.87
CA LEU A 42 -7.62 1.88 -16.53
C LEU A 42 -7.34 0.56 -17.25
N ILE A 43 -6.90 0.65 -18.50
CA ILE A 43 -6.51 -0.49 -19.36
C ILE A 43 -5.02 -0.40 -19.70
N ASN A 44 -4.50 -1.36 -20.47
CA ASN A 44 -3.13 -1.32 -20.98
C ASN A 44 -2.86 0.02 -21.69
N ASN A 45 -1.63 0.52 -21.54
CA ASN A 45 -1.15 1.79 -22.10
C ASN A 45 -1.88 3.04 -21.55
N THR A 46 -2.50 2.93 -20.38
CA THR A 46 -3.15 4.08 -19.72
C THR A 46 -2.18 4.83 -18.82
N LEU A 47 -2.06 6.14 -19.08
CA LEU A 47 -1.49 7.11 -18.14
C LEU A 47 -2.60 7.56 -17.18
N PHE A 48 -2.33 7.53 -15.88
CA PHE A 48 -3.32 7.89 -14.87
C PHE A 48 -2.68 8.72 -13.75
N LEU A 49 -3.50 9.58 -13.13
CA LEU A 49 -3.19 10.25 -11.88
C LEU A 49 -3.42 9.27 -10.72
N SER A 50 -2.45 9.15 -9.83
CA SER A 50 -2.55 8.39 -8.58
C SER A 50 -2.56 9.33 -7.40
N PHE A 51 -3.57 9.16 -6.55
CA PHE A 51 -3.69 9.85 -5.29
C PHE A 51 -3.98 8.85 -4.17
N TYR A 52 -3.31 9.00 -3.04
CA TYR A 52 -3.76 8.37 -1.81
C TYR A 52 -3.56 9.26 -0.61
N GLU A 53 -4.45 9.10 0.37
CA GLU A 53 -4.35 9.70 1.68
C GLU A 53 -4.49 8.59 2.73
N GLU A 54 -3.56 8.54 3.68
CA GLU A 54 -3.52 7.53 4.73
C GLU A 54 -3.30 8.20 6.09
N ILE A 55 -4.26 8.02 7.00
CA ILE A 55 -4.25 8.61 8.33
C ILE A 55 -4.11 7.49 9.36
N PHE A 56 -3.23 7.69 10.34
CA PHE A 56 -2.98 6.78 11.46
C PHE A 56 -3.32 7.47 12.78
N VAL A 57 -4.22 6.86 13.53
CA VAL A 57 -4.60 7.29 14.88
C VAL A 57 -4.24 6.18 15.85
N GLN A 58 -3.65 6.54 16.99
CA GLN A 58 -3.27 5.60 18.04
C GLN A 58 -3.94 5.93 19.37
N ALA A 59 -4.22 4.91 20.16
CA ALA A 59 -4.90 5.02 21.45
C ALA A 59 -4.34 4.01 22.47
N GLY A 60 -4.49 4.30 23.76
CA GLY A 60 -4.08 3.43 24.86
C GLY A 60 -3.29 4.19 25.93
N LYS A 61 -3.09 3.57 27.09
CA LYS A 61 -2.41 4.19 28.24
C LYS A 61 -0.97 4.63 27.95
N SER A 62 -0.32 4.00 26.98
CA SER A 62 1.04 4.32 26.55
C SER A 62 1.13 5.51 25.60
N ILE A 63 -0.01 6.04 25.11
CA ILE A 63 -0.08 7.17 24.20
C ILE A 63 -0.51 8.41 25.00
N THR A 64 0.39 9.39 25.13
CA THR A 64 0.13 10.61 25.92
C THR A 64 -0.19 11.80 25.04
N TYR A 65 0.68 12.15 24.09
CA TYR A 65 0.55 13.36 23.27
C TYR A 65 0.34 13.07 21.77
N ASP A 66 0.79 11.92 21.29
CA ASP A 66 0.89 11.63 19.85
C ASP A 66 -0.31 10.83 19.33
N TYR A 67 -1.55 11.26 19.57
CA TYR A 67 -2.74 10.51 19.11
C TYR A 67 -2.81 10.35 17.58
N LEU A 68 -2.28 11.33 16.82
CA LEU A 68 -2.08 11.24 15.38
C LEU A 68 -0.67 10.72 15.10
N GLU A 69 -0.52 9.43 14.81
CA GLU A 69 0.80 8.80 14.62
C GLU A 69 1.46 9.25 13.31
N ASP A 70 0.68 9.39 12.23
CA ASP A 70 1.17 9.76 10.90
C ASP A 70 -0.03 10.16 9.99
N ASN A 71 0.16 11.18 9.15
CA ASN A 71 -0.68 11.48 7.99
C ASN A 71 0.20 11.41 6.75
N ARG A 72 -0.17 10.60 5.77
CA ARG A 72 0.58 10.42 4.52
C ARG A 72 -0.31 10.75 3.34
N MET A 73 0.10 11.77 2.60
CA MET A 73 -0.51 12.13 1.34
C MET A 73 0.47 11.83 0.21
N PHE A 74 -0.01 11.17 -0.83
CA PHE A 74 0.77 10.91 -2.04
C PHE A 74 0.02 11.38 -3.26
N LEU A 75 0.77 12.01 -4.15
CA LEU A 75 0.32 12.40 -5.46
C LEU A 75 1.38 12.01 -6.48
N GLY A 76 0.96 11.36 -7.55
CA GLY A 76 1.86 10.89 -8.59
C GLY A 76 1.15 10.57 -9.89
N LEU A 77 1.96 10.23 -10.88
CA LEU A 77 1.51 9.68 -12.15
C LEU A 77 1.85 8.20 -12.20
N GLY A 78 1.01 7.42 -12.86
CA GLY A 78 1.32 6.04 -13.14
C GLY A 78 0.95 5.65 -14.55
N TYR A 79 1.56 4.56 -15.01
CA TYR A 79 1.38 4.02 -16.34
C TYR A 79 1.16 2.52 -16.25
N ILE A 80 0.11 2.03 -16.90
CA ILE A 80 -0.16 0.60 -17.04
C ILE A 80 0.59 0.13 -18.29
N LEU A 81 1.71 -0.57 -18.11
CA LEU A 81 2.53 -1.06 -19.21
C LEU A 81 1.83 -2.22 -19.93
N ASN A 82 1.28 -3.16 -19.16
CA ASN A 82 0.52 -4.30 -19.65
C ASN A 82 -0.35 -4.87 -18.50
N GLU A 83 -1.02 -6.00 -18.75
CA GLU A 83 -1.92 -6.64 -17.77
C GLU A 83 -1.21 -7.04 -16.47
N ASN A 84 0.12 -7.21 -16.54
CA ASN A 84 0.92 -7.69 -15.42
C ASN A 84 1.71 -6.59 -14.74
N ILE A 85 2.06 -5.49 -15.41
CA ILE A 85 3.00 -4.48 -14.90
C ILE A 85 2.36 -3.11 -14.91
N GLN A 86 2.44 -2.43 -13.77
CA GLN A 86 2.07 -1.04 -13.59
C GLN A 86 3.20 -0.32 -12.86
N VAL A 87 3.55 0.87 -13.32
CA VAL A 87 4.58 1.71 -12.68
C VAL A 87 3.93 3.00 -12.20
N GLN A 88 4.39 3.52 -11.06
CA GLN A 88 3.97 4.81 -10.52
C GLN A 88 5.19 5.59 -10.05
N VAL A 89 5.20 6.88 -10.33
CA VAL A 89 6.20 7.83 -9.83
C VAL A 89 5.48 9.02 -9.24
N GLY A 90 5.96 9.51 -8.12
CA GLY A 90 5.34 10.65 -7.49
C GLY A 90 6.04 11.08 -6.22
N TYR A 91 5.29 11.85 -5.45
CA TYR A 91 5.78 12.52 -4.28
C TYR A 91 4.84 12.22 -3.11
N MET A 92 5.42 11.75 -2.00
CA MET A 92 4.71 11.54 -0.75
C MET A 92 5.16 12.57 0.27
N TRP A 93 4.19 13.28 0.83
CA TRP A 93 4.38 14.09 2.01
C TRP A 93 3.86 13.32 3.22
N THR A 94 4.62 13.34 4.31
CA THR A 94 4.16 12.77 5.58
C THR A 94 4.29 13.78 6.70
N PHE A 95 3.31 13.79 7.59
CA PHE A 95 3.26 14.62 8.77
C PHE A 95 3.03 13.76 10.02
N ARG A 96 3.87 13.93 11.04
CA ARG A 96 3.69 13.24 12.32
C ARG A 96 4.10 14.09 13.52
N TYR A 97 3.55 13.77 14.69
CA TYR A 97 4.05 14.27 15.96
C TYR A 97 5.34 13.55 16.35
N LYS A 98 6.28 14.29 16.95
CA LYS A 98 7.59 13.78 17.39
C LYS A 98 7.83 14.19 18.85
N GLU A 99 7.69 13.24 19.77
CA GLU A 99 8.21 13.34 21.15
C GLU A 99 7.81 14.62 21.90
N GLY A 100 6.54 15.03 21.80
CA GLY A 100 5.99 16.13 22.61
C GLY A 100 4.88 16.93 21.93
N PRO A 101 4.18 17.79 22.68
CA PRO A 101 2.98 18.49 22.20
C PRO A 101 3.25 19.54 21.10
N ASN A 102 4.51 19.98 20.94
CA ASN A 102 4.86 21.10 20.06
C ASN A 102 5.96 20.76 19.04
N SER A 103 6.24 19.47 18.84
CA SER A 103 7.29 19.01 17.93
C SER A 103 6.65 18.15 16.83
N PHE A 104 6.89 18.59 15.60
CA PHE A 104 6.30 18.03 14.39
C PHE A 104 7.39 17.66 13.41
N GLU A 105 7.19 16.56 12.70
CA GLU A 105 8.08 16.11 11.65
C GLU A 105 7.34 16.08 10.31
N HIS A 106 7.90 16.80 9.33
CA HIS A 106 7.48 16.77 7.94
C HIS A 106 8.54 16.03 7.12
N ARG A 107 8.13 15.03 6.34
CA ARG A 107 9.03 14.34 5.41
C ARG A 107 8.54 14.48 3.98
N HIS A 108 9.51 14.68 3.09
CA HIS A 108 9.33 14.86 1.66
C HIS A 108 9.99 13.66 0.97
N ILE A 109 9.18 12.74 0.44
CA ILE A 109 9.65 11.44 -0.05
C ILE A 109 9.31 11.29 -1.54
N PRO A 110 10.28 11.43 -2.45
CA PRO A 110 10.09 10.98 -3.82
C PRO A 110 9.93 9.47 -3.82
N ARG A 111 8.98 8.96 -4.61
CA ARG A 111 8.62 7.54 -4.62
C ARG A 111 8.50 7.04 -6.05
N VAL A 112 9.13 5.90 -6.30
CA VAL A 112 8.93 5.08 -7.50
C VAL A 112 8.40 3.72 -7.04
N SER A 113 7.32 3.27 -7.65
CA SER A 113 6.65 2.01 -7.32
C SER A 113 6.45 1.19 -8.59
N VAL A 114 6.73 -0.10 -8.52
CA VAL A 114 6.46 -1.07 -9.57
C VAL A 114 5.54 -2.15 -9.00
N TYR A 115 4.41 -2.37 -9.65
CA TYR A 115 3.43 -3.39 -9.31
C TYR A 115 3.48 -4.48 -10.37
N HIS A 116 3.65 -5.72 -9.93
CA HIS A 116 3.66 -6.89 -10.80
C HIS A 116 2.61 -7.91 -10.36
N ASN A 117 1.64 -8.21 -11.22
CA ASN A 117 0.62 -9.23 -11.01
C ASN A 117 1.18 -10.58 -11.47
N LEU A 118 1.58 -11.40 -10.49
CA LEU A 118 2.06 -12.76 -10.71
C LEU A 118 0.87 -13.73 -10.79
N ASP A 119 0.57 -14.21 -11.99
CA ASP A 119 -0.38 -15.32 -12.18
C ASP A 119 0.40 -16.63 -12.37
N PHE A 120 0.37 -17.46 -11.33
CA PHE A 120 1.00 -18.79 -11.34
C PHE A 120 0.05 -19.89 -11.85
N HIS A 121 -1.23 -19.60 -12.03
CA HIS A 121 -2.23 -20.59 -12.41
C HIS A 121 -2.27 -20.83 -13.93
N ARG A 122 -2.05 -19.78 -14.72
CA ARG A 122 -2.06 -19.84 -16.20
C ARG A 122 -1.12 -20.90 -16.78
N ARG A 123 0.09 -21.04 -16.20
CA ARG A 123 1.07 -22.06 -16.61
C ARG A 123 0.60 -23.50 -16.40
N ARG A 124 -0.26 -23.76 -15.41
CA ARG A 124 -0.76 -25.11 -15.13
C ARG A 124 -1.81 -25.53 -16.16
N ILE A 125 -2.66 -24.61 -16.58
CA ILE A 125 -3.71 -24.84 -17.57
C ILE A 125 -3.11 -25.00 -18.96
N GLU A 126 -2.14 -24.16 -19.34
CA GLU A 126 -1.45 -24.25 -20.64
C GLU A 126 -0.74 -25.61 -20.79
N LYS A 127 0.01 -26.05 -19.77
CA LYS A 127 0.64 -27.39 -19.77
C LYS A 127 -0.36 -28.55 -19.83
N GLN A 128 -1.53 -28.40 -19.20
CA GLN A 128 -2.58 -29.42 -19.28
C GLN A 128 -3.20 -29.49 -20.68
N LYS A 129 -3.42 -28.35 -21.35
CA LYS A 129 -3.92 -28.30 -22.73
C LYS A 129 -2.93 -28.89 -23.72
N GLU A 130 -1.64 -28.56 -23.61
CA GLU A 130 -0.58 -29.15 -24.44
C GLU A 130 -0.52 -30.67 -24.27
N LYS A 131 -0.63 -31.17 -23.02
CA LYS A 131 -0.63 -32.61 -22.75
C LYS A 131 -1.85 -33.33 -23.37
N ILE A 132 -3.04 -32.72 -23.31
CA ILE A 132 -4.26 -33.29 -23.93
C ILE A 132 -4.13 -33.32 -25.45
N GLN A 133 -3.61 -32.24 -26.05
CA GLN A 133 -3.44 -32.13 -27.49
C GLN A 133 -2.39 -33.11 -28.04
N VAL A 134 -1.34 -33.42 -27.28
CA VAL A 134 -0.39 -34.49 -27.64
C VAL A 134 -1.06 -35.86 -27.61
N LEU A 135 -1.86 -36.16 -26.59
CA LEU A 135 -2.58 -37.43 -26.50
C LEU A 135 -3.58 -37.60 -27.65
N GLU A 136 -4.29 -36.55 -28.07
CA GLU A 136 -5.22 -36.60 -29.21
C GLU A 136 -4.53 -36.81 -30.57
N ASN A 137 -3.25 -36.50 -30.71
CA ASN A 137 -2.48 -36.71 -31.94
C ASN A 137 -1.76 -38.08 -31.98
N GLU A 138 -1.79 -38.84 -30.87
CA GLU A 138 -1.17 -40.16 -30.74
C GLU A 138 -2.16 -41.33 -30.90
N PHE A 139 -3.45 -41.04 -31.09
CA PHE A 139 -4.53 -42.00 -31.41
C PHE A 139 -5.22 -41.66 -32.73
#